data_AF-A0A850KPY2-F1
#
_entry.id   AF-A0A850KPY2-F1
#
_cell.length_a   1.000
_cell.length_b   1.000
_cell.length_c   1.000
_cell.angle_alpha   90.00
_cell.angle_beta   90.00
_cell.angle_gamma   90.00
#
_symmetry.space_group_name_H-M   'P 1'
#
loop_
_entity.id
_entity.type
_entity.pdbx_description
1 polymer ?
#
loop_
_entity_poly.entity_id
_entity_poly.type
_entity_poly.pdbx_seq_one_letter_code
_entity_poly.pdbx_strand_id
1 'polypeptide(L)'
;MAPAFKIDRIDDDAHRHPLGAVSAYAVRHSAMPHMAEGRGLVVMGELSETPEGEEATLTQASTELCALSLEISNGEKTYRGPFKLLRFDPVSHLAIFWSAGAVDSEAAPA
;
A
#
# COMPACT_ATOMS: atom_id res chain seq x y z
N MET A 1 -18.80 9.95 -4.81
CA MET A 1 -17.76 9.55 -3.84
C MET A 1 -16.74 8.73 -4.62
N ALA A 2 -15.45 9.06 -4.60
CA ALA A 2 -14.45 8.26 -5.32
C ALA A 2 -14.26 6.91 -4.60
N PRO A 3 -14.16 5.78 -5.32
CA PRO A 3 -14.05 4.46 -4.71
C PRO A 3 -12.76 4.33 -3.90
N ALA A 4 -12.86 3.78 -2.68
CA ALA A 4 -11.71 3.52 -1.83
C ALA A 4 -10.82 2.41 -2.43
N PHE A 5 -9.51 2.51 -2.22
CA PHE A 5 -8.56 1.44 -2.52
C PHE A 5 -8.44 0.52 -1.33
N LYS A 6 -8.71 -0.76 -1.53
CA LYS A 6 -8.32 -1.83 -0.62
C LYS A 6 -6.82 -2.03 -0.71
N ILE A 7 -6.19 -2.35 0.42
CA ILE A 7 -4.77 -2.66 0.53
C ILE A 7 -4.66 -4.05 1.14
N ASP A 8 -4.04 -4.95 0.40
CA ASP A 8 -3.74 -6.31 0.82
C ASP A 8 -2.22 -6.52 0.83
N ARG A 9 -1.67 -7.15 1.87
CA ARG A 9 -0.31 -7.71 1.86
C ARG A 9 -0.35 -9.05 1.14
N ILE A 10 0.64 -9.28 0.29
CA ILE A 10 0.86 -10.57 -0.38
C ILE A 10 2.04 -11.24 0.32
N ASP A 11 1.85 -12.46 0.82
CA ASP A 11 2.94 -13.25 1.39
C ASP A 11 3.74 -14.01 0.31
N ASP A 12 4.77 -14.74 0.73
CA ASP A 12 5.62 -15.52 -0.17
C ASP A 12 4.87 -16.67 -0.88
N ASP A 13 3.75 -17.13 -0.30
CA ASP A 13 2.85 -18.15 -0.86
C ASP A 13 1.75 -17.53 -1.75
N ALA A 14 1.82 -16.23 -2.02
CA ALA A 14 0.85 -15.44 -2.79
C ALA A 14 -0.56 -15.36 -2.16
N HIS A 15 -0.70 -15.63 -0.87
CA HIS A 15 -1.95 -15.39 -0.15
C HIS A 15 -2.12 -13.91 0.17
N ARG A 16 -3.38 -13.46 0.10
CA ARG A 16 -3.77 -12.08 0.39
C ARG A 16 -4.16 -11.95 1.86
N HIS A 17 -3.50 -11.03 2.54
CA HIS A 17 -3.77 -10.65 3.92
C HIS A 17 -4.29 -9.21 3.93
N PRO A 18 -5.58 -8.97 4.24
CA PRO A 18 -6.15 -7.63 4.23
C PRO A 18 -5.46 -6.72 5.25
N LEU A 19 -5.06 -5.51 4.83
CA LEU A 19 -4.49 -4.48 5.71
C LEU A 19 -5.47 -3.34 6.00
N GLY A 20 -6.45 -3.12 5.11
CA GLY A 20 -7.49 -2.12 5.27
C GLY A 20 -7.84 -1.44 3.95
N ALA A 21 -8.48 -0.28 4.03
CA ALA A 21 -8.78 0.54 2.86
C ALA A 21 -8.43 2.00 3.10
N VAL A 22 -8.03 2.68 2.03
CA VAL A 22 -7.75 4.12 1.98
C VAL A 22 -8.61 4.79 0.92
N SER A 23 -8.83 6.08 1.04
CA SER A 23 -9.54 6.84 0.01
C SER A 23 -8.79 6.90 -1.32
N ALA A 24 -9.49 7.17 -2.44
CA ALA A 24 -8.85 7.34 -3.75
C ALA A 24 -7.77 8.44 -3.76
N TYR A 25 -7.97 9.53 -3.00
CA TYR A 25 -7.04 10.66 -2.95
C TYR A 25 -5.75 10.37 -2.17
N ALA A 26 -5.71 9.25 -1.43
CA ALA A 26 -4.54 8.75 -0.72
C ALA A 26 -3.49 8.19 -1.68
N VAL A 27 -3.89 7.71 -2.86
CA VAL A 27 -3.00 7.13 -3.87
C VAL A 27 -2.51 8.20 -4.83
N ARG A 28 -1.21 8.47 -4.85
CA ARG A 28 -0.59 9.50 -5.69
C ARG A 28 0.63 8.95 -6.41
N HIS A 29 0.81 9.36 -7.66
CA HIS A 29 2.07 9.14 -8.36
C HIS A 29 3.04 10.26 -7.97
N SER A 30 4.19 9.89 -7.45
CA SER A 30 5.29 10.80 -7.14
C SER A 30 6.32 10.73 -8.26
N ALA A 31 6.76 11.89 -8.75
CA ALA A 31 7.93 11.98 -9.60
C ALA A 31 9.16 11.88 -8.70
N MET A 32 9.77 10.69 -8.61
CA MET A 32 11.04 10.54 -7.92
C MET A 32 12.19 10.97 -8.83
N PRO A 33 13.10 11.84 -8.37
CA PRO A 33 14.25 12.29 -9.17
C PRO A 33 15.37 11.23 -9.29
N HIS A 34 15.28 10.08 -8.60
CA HIS A 34 16.39 9.12 -8.48
C HIS A 34 16.09 7.68 -8.94
N MET A 35 14.90 7.40 -9.48
CA MET A 35 14.67 6.14 -10.20
C MET A 35 14.70 6.43 -11.69
N ALA A 36 15.67 5.83 -12.39
CA ALA A 36 15.93 6.07 -13.81
C ALA A 36 14.74 5.71 -14.72
N GLU A 37 13.80 4.89 -14.23
CA GLU A 37 12.58 4.54 -14.93
C GLU A 37 11.44 4.40 -13.90
N GLY A 38 10.40 5.22 -14.01
CA GLY A 38 9.13 5.00 -13.31
C GLY A 38 8.72 6.10 -12.32
N ARG A 39 7.48 6.56 -12.46
CA ARG A 39 6.79 7.36 -11.44
C ARG A 39 6.55 6.43 -10.24
N GLY A 40 7.11 6.73 -9.08
CA GLY A 40 6.86 5.95 -7.87
C GLY A 40 5.42 6.12 -7.39
N LEU A 41 4.79 5.06 -6.89
CA LEU A 41 3.49 5.14 -6.23
C LEU A 41 3.68 5.41 -4.74
N VAL A 42 2.93 6.39 -4.23
CA VAL A 42 2.84 6.69 -2.79
C VAL A 42 1.38 6.54 -2.39
N VAL A 43 1.14 5.84 -1.28
CA VAL A 43 -0.19 5.66 -0.70
C VAL A 43 -0.15 6.18 0.73
N MET A 44 -0.89 7.26 0.99
CA MET A 44 -0.91 7.95 2.27
C MET A 44 -2.35 8.21 2.70
N GLY A 45 -2.80 7.52 3.74
CA GLY A 45 -4.15 7.67 4.25
C GLY A 45 -4.38 6.89 5.54
N GLU A 46 -5.54 7.11 6.12
CA GLU A 46 -6.06 6.34 7.25
C GLU A 46 -6.59 4.98 6.74
N LEU A 47 -6.16 3.90 7.39
CA LEU A 47 -6.66 2.55 7.14
C LEU A 47 -7.96 2.34 7.94
N SER A 48 -9.08 2.21 7.24
CA SER A 48 -10.40 2.13 7.89
C SER A 48 -10.63 0.87 8.75
N GLU A 49 -9.93 -0.24 8.45
CA GLU A 49 -10.14 -1.55 9.08
C GLU A 49 -8.83 -2.35 9.07
N THR A 50 -7.88 -1.99 9.95
CA THR A 50 -6.65 -2.78 10.13
C THR A 50 -6.94 -3.98 11.03
N PRO A 51 -6.80 -5.24 10.59
CA PRO A 51 -7.04 -6.39 11.46
C PRO A 51 -6.06 -6.41 12.65
N GLU A 52 -6.51 -6.82 13.82
CA GLU A 52 -5.71 -6.83 15.07
C GLU A 52 -4.37 -7.59 14.94
N GLY A 53 -4.29 -8.60 14.06
CA GLY A 53 -3.06 -9.35 13.79
C GLY A 53 -2.06 -8.64 12.86
N GLU A 54 -2.52 -7.68 12.07
CA GLU A 54 -1.69 -6.97 11.09
C GLU A 54 -1.09 -5.67 11.66
N GLU A 55 -1.69 -5.09 12.71
CA GLU A 55 -1.17 -3.88 13.37
C GLU A 55 0.27 -4.04 13.87
N ALA A 56 0.57 -5.18 14.49
CA ALA A 56 1.92 -5.52 14.95
C ALA A 56 2.91 -5.62 13.78
N THR A 57 2.49 -6.26 12.68
CA THR A 57 3.29 -6.37 11.46
C THR A 57 3.56 -5.00 10.85
N LEU A 58 2.55 -4.13 10.74
CA LEU A 58 2.69 -2.78 10.19
C LEU A 58 3.61 -1.92 11.07
N THR A 59 3.47 -2.01 12.40
CA THR A 59 4.36 -1.33 13.33
C THR A 59 5.81 -1.78 13.16
N GLN A 60 6.05 -3.09 13.09
CA GLN A 60 7.39 -3.65 12.85
C GLN A 60 7.94 -3.24 11.49
N ALA A 61 7.17 -3.40 10.40
CA ALA A 61 7.58 -3.03 9.05
C ALA A 61 7.91 -1.54 8.93
N SER A 62 7.19 -0.67 9.66
CA SER A 62 7.49 0.76 9.72
C SER A 62 8.80 1.08 10.46
N THR A 63 9.15 0.28 11.46
CA THR A 63 10.37 0.45 12.26
C THR A 63 11.61 -0.07 11.53
N GLU A 64 11.49 -1.23 10.89
CA GLU A 64 12.59 -1.88 10.18
C GLU A 64 12.75 -1.40 8.74
N LEU A 65 11.79 -0.61 8.23
CA LEU A 65 11.72 -0.16 6.83
C LEU A 65 11.77 -1.33 5.83
N CYS A 66 11.20 -2.46 6.24
CA CYS A 66 11.07 -3.66 5.42
C CYS A 66 10.12 -3.40 4.26
N ALA A 67 10.45 -3.97 3.10
CA ALA A 67 9.56 -3.94 1.94
C ALA A 67 8.49 -5.01 2.12
N LEU A 68 7.23 -4.62 1.96
CA LEU A 68 6.07 -5.49 1.92
C LEU A 68 5.61 -5.62 0.47
N SER A 69 5.27 -6.82 0.02
CA SER A 69 4.57 -6.98 -1.25
C SER A 69 3.11 -6.59 -1.04
N LEU A 70 2.62 -5.56 -1.75
CA LEU A 70 1.25 -5.08 -1.60
C LEU A 70 0.47 -5.17 -2.91
N GLU A 71 -0.82 -5.44 -2.79
CA GLU A 71 -1.84 -5.19 -3.80
C GLU A 71 -2.74 -4.05 -3.34
N ILE A 72 -2.95 -3.04 -4.20
CA ILE A 72 -3.76 -1.86 -3.91
C ILE A 72 -4.80 -1.70 -5.02
N SER A 73 -6.09 -1.93 -4.73
CA SER A 73 -7.14 -2.03 -5.76
C SER A 73 -8.47 -1.35 -5.38
N ASN A 74 -9.19 -0.79 -6.36
CA ASN A 74 -10.49 -0.13 -6.15
C ASN A 74 -11.60 -0.59 -7.11
N GLY A 75 -11.45 -1.75 -7.75
CA GLY A 75 -12.39 -2.26 -8.76
C GLY A 75 -12.27 -1.63 -10.15
N GLU A 76 -11.50 -0.55 -10.30
CA GLU A 76 -11.15 0.04 -11.60
C GLU A 76 -9.67 -0.18 -11.94
N LYS A 77 -8.82 -0.11 -10.91
CA LYS A 77 -7.37 -0.18 -11.07
C LYS A 77 -6.75 -1.00 -9.95
N THR A 78 -5.70 -1.74 -10.30
CA THR A 78 -4.90 -2.55 -9.38
C THR A 78 -3.44 -2.17 -9.52
N TYR A 79 -2.78 -1.92 -8.40
CA TYR A 79 -1.34 -1.73 -8.31
C TYR A 79 -0.73 -2.89 -7.51
N ARG A 80 0.35 -3.48 -8.01
CA ARG A 80 1.09 -4.56 -7.33
C ARG A 80 2.57 -4.27 -7.32
N GLY A 81 3.23 -4.51 -6.20
CA GLY A 81 4.68 -4.40 -6.11
C GLY A 81 5.20 -4.31 -4.69
N PRO A 82 6.52 -4.10 -4.52
CA PRO A 82 7.12 -3.91 -3.21
C PRO A 82 6.90 -2.47 -2.73
N PHE A 83 6.44 -2.30 -1.48
CA PHE A 83 6.26 -1.02 -0.82
C PHE A 83 6.95 -1.04 0.55
N LYS A 84 7.68 0.01 0.88
CA LYS A 84 8.12 0.27 2.25
C LYS A 84 7.06 1.05 2.99
N LEU A 85 6.79 0.64 4.22
CA LEU A 85 5.97 1.40 5.13
C LEU A 85 6.86 2.42 5.85
N LEU A 86 6.67 3.71 5.57
CA LEU A 86 7.50 4.78 6.13
C LEU A 86 6.98 5.27 7.48
N ARG A 87 5.67 5.14 7.70
CA ARG A 87 5.01 5.54 8.93
C ARG A 87 3.75 4.71 9.07
N PHE A 88 3.54 4.19 10.27
CA PHE A 88 2.27 3.68 10.73
C PHE A 88 1.99 4.24 12.12
N ASP A 89 0.79 4.77 12.34
CA ASP A 89 0.32 5.25 13.63
C ASP A 89 -0.90 4.40 14.02
N PRO A 90 -0.79 3.53 15.04
CA PRO A 90 -1.89 2.64 15.42
C PRO A 90 -3.07 3.39 16.06
N VAL A 91 -2.87 4.60 16.59
CA VAL A 91 -3.96 5.37 17.23
C VAL A 91 -4.82 6.05 16.17
N SER A 92 -4.19 6.60 15.13
CA SER A 92 -4.88 7.29 14.04
C SER A 92 -5.07 6.43 12.79
N HIS A 93 -4.63 5.17 12.82
CA HIS A 93 -4.53 4.25 11.68
C HIS A 93 -3.88 4.86 10.43
N LEU A 94 -3.06 5.90 10.58
CA LEU A 94 -2.39 6.57 9.47
C LEU A 94 -1.25 5.70 8.96
N ALA A 95 -1.28 5.34 7.68
CA ALA A 95 -0.22 4.59 7.00
C ALA A 95 0.34 5.36 5.81
N ILE A 96 1.66 5.29 5.62
CA ILE A 96 2.36 5.86 4.46
C ILE A 96 3.20 4.77 3.81
N PHE A 97 2.71 4.25 2.69
CA PHE A 97 3.43 3.28 1.86
C PHE A 97 4.11 3.98 0.69
N TRP A 98 5.35 3.60 0.42
CA TRP A 98 6.10 4.09 -0.72
C TRP A 98 6.66 2.91 -1.51
N SER A 99 6.39 2.86 -2.81
CA SER A 99 7.00 1.90 -3.74
C SER A 99 8.54 1.81 -3.59
N ALA A 100 9.03 0.59 -3.35
CA ALA A 100 10.44 0.30 -3.14
C ALA A 100 11.11 -0.35 -4.37
N GLY A 101 10.39 -0.42 -5.49
CA GLY A 101 10.79 -1.04 -6.74
C GLY A 101 9.70 -0.88 -7.80
N ALA A 102 9.75 -1.73 -8.83
CA ALA A 102 8.76 -1.72 -9.91
C ALA A 102 7.36 -1.99 -9.37
N VAL A 103 6.38 -1.19 -9.81
CA VAL A 103 4.97 -1.36 -9.50
C VAL A 103 4.23 -1.61 -10.80
N ASP A 104 3.65 -2.80 -10.91
CA ASP A 104 2.76 -3.15 -12.00
C ASP A 104 1.39 -2.46 -11.79
N SER A 105 0.81 -1.96 -12.87
CA SER A 105 -0.48 -1.27 -12.86
C SER A 105 -1.36 -1.82 -13.96
N GLU A 106 -2.46 -2.46 -13.60
CA GLU A 106 -3.45 -3.01 -14.53
C GLU A 106 -4.86 -2.47 -14.25
N ALA A 107 -5.75 -2.57 -15.24
CA ALA A 107 -7.17 -2.38 -15.00
C ALA A 107 -7.67 -3.55 -14.13
N ALA A 108 -8.51 -3.26 -13.15
CA ALA A 108 -9.10 -4.32 -12.34
C ALA A 108 -10.01 -5.22 -13.21
N PRO A 109 -10.08 -6.54 -12.94
CA PRO A 109 -10.98 -7.42 -13.66
C PRO A 109 -12.44 -7.01 -13.43
N ALA A 110 -13.21 -6.97 -14.54
CA ALA A 110 -14.63 -6.58 -14.57
C ALA A 110 -15.56 -7.59 -13.89
#